data_AF-A0A6F9C897-F1
#
_entry.id   AF-A0A6F9C897-F1
#
_cell.length_a   1.000
_cell.length_b   1.000
_cell.length_c   1.000
_cell.angle_alpha   90.00
_cell.angle_beta   90.00
_cell.angle_gamma   90.00
#
_symmetry.space_group_name_H-M   'P 1'
#
loop_
_entity.id
_entity.type
_entity.pdbx_description
1 polymer ?
#
loop_
_entity_poly.entity_id
_entity_poly.type
_entity_poly.pdbx_seq_one_letter_code
_entity_poly.pdbx_strand_id
1 'polypeptide(L)'
;MILGTLCLLCSFKKGNDYILKPAGMFFAFAGLCAIISVEVMRQSVKRMIESEDTIWIDYSYAWSFACACAGFCLLFLSGLGLLLLSMPRMPQNPWESCMDAEQEVE
;
A
#
# COMPACT_ATOMS: atom_id res chain seq x y z
N MET A 1 1.51 -8.64 -4.08
CA MET A 1 0.32 -8.30 -4.90
C MET A 1 -0.67 -9.45 -5.03
N ILE A 2 -0.25 -10.67 -5.36
CA ILE A 2 -1.14 -11.84 -5.57
C ILE A 2 -2.11 -12.09 -4.39
N LEU A 3 -1.60 -12.10 -3.16
CA LEU A 3 -2.43 -12.27 -1.95
C LEU A 3 -3.43 -11.12 -1.77
N GLY A 4 -3.00 -9.87 -1.96
CA GLY A 4 -3.88 -8.70 -1.87
C GLY A 4 -5.00 -8.72 -2.93
N THR A 5 -4.68 -9.08 -4.17
CA THR A 5 -5.68 -9.24 -5.23
C THR A 5 -6.63 -10.39 -4.97
N LEU A 6 -6.16 -11.51 -4.40
CA LEU A 6 -7.02 -12.62 -4.01
C LEU A 6 -8.00 -12.20 -2.90
N CYS A 7 -7.51 -11.50 -1.87
CA CYS A 7 -8.36 -10.97 -0.80
C CYS A 7 -9.39 -9.96 -1.31
N LEU A 8 -9.03 -9.08 -2.26
CA LEU A 8 -9.98 -8.17 -2.90
C LEU A 8 -11.05 -8.92 -3.69
N LEU A 9 -10.66 -9.90 -4.51
CA LEU A 9 -11.61 -10.70 -5.31
C LEU A 9 -12.55 -11.51 -4.42
N CYS A 10 -12.05 -12.08 -3.33
CA CYS A 10 -12.86 -12.79 -2.36
C CYS A 10 -13.81 -11.87 -1.58
N SER A 11 -13.48 -10.57 -1.43
CA SER A 11 -14.34 -9.60 -0.76
C SER A 11 -15.57 -9.21 -1.59
N PHE A 12 -15.51 -9.34 -2.93
CA PHE A 12 -16.69 -9.15 -3.79
C PHE A 12 -17.76 -10.25 -3.62
N LYS A 13 -17.43 -11.34 -2.92
CA LYS A 13 -18.41 -12.38 -2.59
C LYS A 13 -19.27 -11.91 -1.42
N LYS A 14 -20.59 -11.84 -1.63
CA LYS A 14 -21.60 -11.34 -0.69
C LYS A 14 -21.38 -11.87 0.74
N GLY A 15 -21.27 -10.97 1.72
CA GLY A 15 -21.12 -11.28 3.15
C GLY A 15 -19.70 -11.24 3.73
N ASN A 16 -18.67 -10.91 2.93
CA ASN A 16 -17.27 -10.99 3.34
C ASN A 16 -16.55 -9.63 3.45
N ASP A 17 -17.25 -8.57 3.85
CA ASP A 17 -16.67 -7.21 3.98
C ASP A 17 -15.52 -7.15 5.01
N TYR A 18 -15.47 -8.11 5.95
CA TYR A 18 -14.38 -8.27 6.90
C TYR A 18 -13.03 -8.67 6.26
N ILE A 19 -13.04 -9.27 5.06
CA ILE A 19 -11.82 -9.65 4.31
C ILE A 19 -11.17 -8.44 3.64
N LEU A 20 -11.88 -7.31 3.54
CA LEU A 20 -11.37 -6.09 2.93
C LEU A 20 -10.28 -5.42 3.80
N LYS A 21 -10.37 -5.56 5.13
CA LYS A 21 -9.36 -5.06 6.09
C LYS A 21 -7.96 -5.68 5.85
N PRO A 22 -7.78 -7.02 5.84
CA PRO A 22 -6.48 -7.62 5.54
C PRO A 22 -6.03 -7.36 4.10
N ALA A 23 -6.95 -7.24 3.14
CA ALA A 23 -6.58 -6.83 1.77
C ALA A 23 -5.87 -5.48 1.76
N GLY A 24 -6.44 -4.46 2.41
CA GLY A 24 -5.84 -3.12 2.53
C GLY A 24 -4.45 -3.15 3.18
N MET A 25 -4.26 -3.95 4.24
CA MET A 25 -2.96 -4.12 4.90
C MET A 25 -1.90 -4.70 3.95
N PHE A 26 -2.25 -5.73 3.17
CA PHE A 26 -1.31 -6.32 2.19
C PHE A 26 -0.95 -5.37 1.05
N PHE A 27 -1.87 -4.49 0.62
CA PHE A 27 -1.58 -3.45 -0.37
C PHE A 27 -0.65 -2.37 0.18
N ALA A 28 -0.90 -1.89 1.40
CA ALA A 28 -0.04 -0.92 2.06
C ALA A 28 1.38 -1.48 2.29
N PHE A 29 1.49 -2.74 2.74
CA PHE A 29 2.78 -3.40 2.94
C PHE A 29 3.53 -3.61 1.62
N ALA A 30 2.83 -3.98 0.54
CA ALA A 30 3.45 -4.07 -0.79
C ALA A 30 3.99 -2.71 -1.27
N GLY A 31 3.29 -1.61 -0.98
CA GLY A 31 3.79 -0.25 -1.20
C GLY A 31 5.07 0.03 -0.39
N LEU A 32 5.07 -0.28 0.90
CA LEU A 32 6.26 -0.12 1.76
C LEU A 32 7.46 -0.91 1.25
N CYS A 33 7.26 -2.17 0.82
CA CYS A 33 8.34 -2.94 0.21
C CYS A 33 8.87 -2.31 -1.09
N ALA A 34 8.01 -1.68 -1.89
CA ALA A 34 8.42 -1.00 -3.11
C ALA A 34 9.31 0.22 -2.84
N ILE A 35 8.98 1.06 -1.84
CA ILE A 35 9.82 2.21 -1.48
C ILE A 35 11.15 1.77 -0.87
N ILE A 36 11.16 0.73 -0.03
CA ILE A 36 12.40 0.18 0.53
C ILE A 36 13.32 -0.32 -0.60
N SER A 37 12.77 -1.01 -1.60
CA SER A 37 13.53 -1.47 -2.77
C SER A 37 14.13 -0.30 -3.57
N VAL A 38 13.37 0.78 -3.75
CA VAL A 38 13.81 2.02 -4.38
C VAL A 38 14.96 2.68 -3.60
N GLU A 39 14.86 2.73 -2.27
CA GLU A 39 15.92 3.30 -1.42
C GLU A 39 17.19 2.44 -1.40
N VAL A 40 17.05 1.11 -1.42
CA VAL A 40 18.20 0.20 -1.56
C VAL A 40 18.89 0.42 -2.92
N MET A 41 18.13 0.61 -4.00
CA MET A 41 18.66 0.93 -5.32
C MET A 41 19.33 2.31 -5.35
N ARG A 42 18.76 3.31 -4.65
CA ARG A 42 19.38 4.63 -4.49
C ARG A 42 20.74 4.52 -3.81
N GLN A 43 20.81 3.78 -2.71
CA GLN A 43 22.04 3.63 -1.94
C GLN A 43 23.11 2.84 -2.69
N SER A 44 22.74 1.78 -3.41
CA SER A 44 23.68 0.98 -4.20
C SER A 44 24.33 1.83 -5.30
N VAL A 45 23.55 2.67 -5.97
CA VAL A 45 24.09 3.56 -7.01
C VAL A 45 24.92 4.70 -6.40
N LYS A 46 24.49 5.28 -5.27
CA LYS A 46 25.30 6.30 -4.58
C LYS A 46 26.67 5.77 -4.19
N ARG A 47 26.75 4.53 -3.67
CA ARG A 47 28.03 3.87 -3.37
C ARG A 47 28.87 3.56 -4.60
N MET A 48 28.24 3.27 -5.73
CA MET A 48 28.95 3.05 -6.99
C MET A 48 29.58 4.35 -7.52
N ILE A 49 28.87 5.47 -7.44
CA ILE A 49 29.35 6.79 -7.90
C ILE A 49 30.50 7.32 -7.05
N GLU A 50 30.50 7.02 -5.75
CA GLU A 50 31.57 7.43 -4.82
C GLU A 50 32.88 6.61 -5.00
N SER A 51 32.86 5.55 -5.82
CA SER A 51 34.07 4.84 -6.22
C SER A 51 34.82 5.64 -7.30
N GLU A 52 36.10 5.91 -7.05
CA GLU A 52 37.01 6.87 -7.70
C GLU A 52 37.16 6.84 -9.24
N ASP A 53 36.46 5.96 -9.97
CA ASP A 53 36.67 5.72 -11.41
C ASP A 53 35.59 6.31 -12.35
N THR A 54 34.51 6.94 -11.85
CA THR A 54 33.39 7.40 -12.70
C THR A 54 33.26 8.92 -12.78
N ILE A 55 34.18 9.52 -13.54
CA ILE A 55 34.25 10.95 -13.79
C ILE A 55 33.19 11.32 -14.87
N TRP A 56 32.04 11.87 -14.43
CA TRP A 56 30.95 12.52 -15.21
C TRP A 56 29.93 11.65 -15.98
N ILE A 57 29.11 10.85 -15.29
CA ILE A 57 27.84 10.38 -15.89
C ILE A 57 26.69 11.19 -15.31
N ASP A 58 26.05 12.00 -16.16
CA ASP A 58 24.82 12.73 -15.84
C ASP A 58 23.72 11.74 -15.44
N TYR A 59 23.32 11.76 -14.17
CA TYR A 59 22.49 10.72 -13.58
C TYR A 59 21.00 10.97 -13.87
N SER A 60 20.57 10.58 -15.06
CA SER A 60 19.15 10.58 -15.42
C SER A 60 18.46 9.32 -14.91
N TYR A 61 17.50 9.48 -14.00
CA TYR A 61 16.67 8.36 -13.55
C TYR A 61 15.89 7.76 -14.72
N ALA A 62 16.09 6.47 -14.96
CA ALA A 62 15.36 5.75 -16.00
C ALA A 62 13.84 5.74 -15.73
N TRP A 63 13.05 5.55 -16.79
CA TRP A 63 11.59 5.45 -16.73
C TRP A 63 11.05 4.45 -15.68
N SER A 64 11.77 3.34 -15.47
CA SER A 64 11.42 2.33 -14.47
C SER A 64 11.46 2.87 -13.04
N PHE A 65 12.33 3.85 -12.77
CA PHE A 65 12.41 4.49 -11.47
C PHE A 65 11.15 5.32 -11.17
N ALA A 66 10.73 6.15 -12.14
CA ALA A 66 9.50 6.90 -12.05
C ALA A 66 8.27 5.98 -11.92
N CYS A 67 8.26 4.87 -12.67
CA CYS A 67 7.23 3.83 -12.57
C CYS A 67 7.18 3.20 -11.17
N ALA A 68 8.33 2.90 -10.56
CA ALA A 68 8.38 2.35 -9.21
C ALA A 68 7.85 3.34 -8.15
N CYS A 69 8.21 4.63 -8.26
CA CYS A 69 7.66 5.68 -7.40
C CYS A 69 6.15 5.87 -7.59
N ALA A 70 5.66 5.86 -8.83
CA ALA A 70 4.23 5.92 -9.12
C ALA A 70 3.49 4.70 -8.57
N GLY A 71 4.04 3.50 -8.74
CA GLY A 71 3.52 2.26 -8.19
C GLY A 71 3.45 2.29 -6.66
N PHE A 72 4.48 2.82 -6.00
CA PHE A 72 4.44 3.07 -4.55
C PHE A 72 3.27 3.96 -4.16
N CYS A 73 3.13 5.14 -4.76
CA CYS A 73 2.04 6.06 -4.44
C CYS A 73 0.67 5.42 -4.66
N LEU A 74 0.47 4.72 -5.78
CA LEU A 74 -0.78 4.04 -6.09
C LEU A 74 -1.09 2.94 -5.07
N LEU A 75 -0.14 2.06 -4.77
CA LEU A 75 -0.35 0.95 -3.83
C LEU A 75 -0.55 1.43 -2.40
N PHE A 76 0.21 2.44 -1.98
CA PHE A 76 0.13 2.97 -0.62
C PHE A 76 -1.17 3.75 -0.41
N LEU A 77 -1.53 4.66 -1.31
CA LEU A 77 -2.76 5.44 -1.20
C LEU A 77 -4.01 4.58 -1.38
N SER A 78 -4.01 3.63 -2.32
CA SER A 78 -5.14 2.71 -2.49
C SER A 78 -5.27 1.75 -1.30
N GLY A 79 -4.16 1.22 -0.78
CA GLY A 79 -4.17 0.36 0.41
C GLY A 79 -4.68 1.09 1.64
N LEU A 80 -4.22 2.33 1.88
CA LEU A 80 -4.67 3.16 2.99
C LEU A 80 -6.14 3.61 2.81
N GLY A 81 -6.53 3.97 1.59
CA GLY A 81 -7.91 4.31 1.24
C GLY A 81 -8.86 3.13 1.47
N LEU A 82 -8.50 1.93 1.02
CA LEU A 82 -9.25 0.69 1.28
C LEU A 82 -9.35 0.38 2.78
N LEU A 83 -8.27 0.61 3.54
CA LEU A 83 -8.28 0.42 4.99
C LEU A 83 -9.23 1.41 5.69
N LEU A 84 -9.22 2.68 5.28
CA LEU A 84 -10.12 3.71 5.84
C LEU A 84 -11.58 3.48 5.45
N LEU A 85 -11.84 3.02 4.23
CA LEU A 85 -13.19 2.67 3.77
C LEU A 85 -13.74 1.39 4.42
N SER A 86 -12.86 0.44 4.73
CA SER A 86 -13.23 -0.81 5.42
C SER A 86 -13.32 -0.66 6.94
N MET A 87 -12.79 0.42 7.49
CA MET A 87 -13.04 0.75 8.89
C MET A 87 -14.41 1.42 9.02
N PRO A 88 -15.24 0.96 9.98
CA PRO A 88 -16.45 1.68 10.38
C PRO A 88 -16.07 3.09 10.80
N ARG A 89 -16.93 4.06 10.46
CA ARG A 89 -16.66 5.47 10.76
C ARG A 89 -16.53 5.66 12.27
N MET A 90 -15.69 6.62 12.65
CA MET A 90 -15.55 7.01 14.06
C MET A 90 -16.94 7.36 14.61
N PRO A 91 -17.35 6.74 15.74
CA PRO A 91 -18.65 7.01 16.36
C PRO A 91 -18.71 8.49 16.75
N GLN A 92 -19.76 9.17 16.32
CA GLN A 92 -19.97 10.59 16.66
C GLN A 92 -20.74 10.74 17.97
N ASN A 93 -21.44 9.69 18.38
CA ASN A 93 -22.27 9.68 19.57
C ASN A 93 -21.68 8.74 20.65
N PRO A 94 -21.84 9.07 21.94
CA PRO A 94 -21.18 8.35 23.05
C PRO A 94 -21.71 6.92 23.30
N TRP A 95 -22.80 6.51 22.63
CA TRP A 95 -23.37 5.16 22.72
C TRP A 95 -23.09 4.28 21.49
N GLU A 96 -22.48 4.84 20.44
CA GLU A 96 -22.04 4.07 19.27
C GLU A 96 -20.65 3.48 19.56
N SER A 97 -20.50 2.17 19.40
CA SER A 97 -19.20 1.51 19.41
C SER A 97 -18.68 1.37 17.98
N CYS A 98 -17.36 1.52 17.80
CA CYS A 98 -16.70 1.31 16.50
C CYS A 98 -16.96 -0.07 15.89
N MET A 99 -17.52 -1.03 16.63
CA MET A 99 -17.87 -2.34 16.10
C MET A 99 -19.14 -2.83 16.79
N ASP A 100 -20.21 -2.02 16.70
CA ASP A 100 -21.54 -2.44 17.14
C ASP A 100 -22.00 -3.65 16.32
N ALA A 101 -22.62 -4.62 16.99
CA ALA A 101 -23.29 -5.71 16.31
C ALA A 101 -24.40 -5.12 15.44
N GLU A 102 -24.42 -5.46 14.14
CA GLU A 102 -25.59 -5.21 13.29
C GLU A 102 -26.82 -5.73 14.04
N GLN A 103 -27.75 -4.84 14.39
CA GLN A 103 -29.04 -5.27 14.92
C GLN A 103 -29.68 -6.14 13.85
N GLU A 104 -29.97 -7.40 14.18
CA GLU A 104 -30.75 -8.29 13.32
C GLU A 104 -32.07 -7.60 13.00
N VAL A 105 -32.19 -7.03 11.80
CA VAL A 105 -33.46 -6.58 11.27
C VAL A 105 -34.14 -7.83 10.73
N GLU A 106 -35.08 -8.35 11.52
CA GLU A 106 -36.05 -9.39 11.15
C GLU A 106 -36.84 -9.02 9.87
#